data_AF-A0A379VMY1-F1
#
_entry.id   AF-A0A379VMY1-F1
#
_cell.length_a   1.000
_cell.length_b   1.000
_cell.length_c   1.000
_cell.angle_alpha   90.00
_cell.angle_beta   90.00
_cell.angle_gamma   90.00
#
_symmetry.space_group_name_H-M   'P 1'
#
loop_
_entity.id
_entity.type
_entity.pdbx_description
1 polymer ?
#
loop_
_entity_poly.entity_id
_entity_poly.type
_entity_poly.pdbx_seq_one_letter_code
_entity_poly.pdbx_strand_id
1 'polypeptide(L)'
;MTYSADEATGGHHISLTLAGNRRIPLEEAEQYKRSNAQEIWPVVKPVYEKMAEIVARHIEGQGIADLWLAGGSCMQPGVEALFRQRFPELQVHLPQHSLFMTPLAIANSGRAKAEGLYAS
;
A
#
# COMPACT_ATOMS: atom_id res chain seq x y z
N MET A 1 -4.96 19.76 -1.60
CA MET A 1 -3.87 18.83 -1.92
C MET A 1 -2.63 19.67 -2.16
N THR A 2 -1.57 19.47 -1.39
CA THR A 2 -0.34 20.29 -1.47
C THR A 2 0.76 19.63 -2.30
N TYR A 3 0.75 18.30 -2.41
CA TYR A 3 1.71 17.51 -3.20
C TYR A 3 1.10 16.13 -3.55
N SER A 4 1.42 15.60 -4.72
CA SER A 4 1.04 14.26 -5.19
C SER A 4 2.16 13.68 -6.04
N ALA A 5 2.46 12.39 -5.86
CA ALA A 5 3.46 11.69 -6.65
C ALA A 5 3.07 10.22 -6.82
N ASP A 6 3.49 9.63 -7.93
CA ASP A 6 3.25 8.23 -8.30
C ASP A 6 4.54 7.59 -8.77
N GLU A 7 4.72 6.31 -8.42
CA GLU A 7 5.93 5.54 -8.69
C GLU A 7 5.57 4.18 -9.28
N ALA A 8 6.35 3.72 -10.26
CA ALA A 8 6.10 2.46 -10.98
C ALA A 8 6.47 1.24 -10.11
N THR A 9 5.73 1.04 -9.02
CA THR A 9 5.82 -0.10 -8.11
C THR A 9 4.42 -0.58 -7.68
N GLY A 10 4.32 -1.66 -6.93
CA GLY A 10 3.04 -2.09 -6.35
C GLY A 10 2.85 -3.61 -6.29
N GLY A 11 1.58 -4.01 -6.23
CA GLY A 11 1.12 -5.40 -6.11
C GLY A 11 1.69 -6.34 -7.17
N HIS A 12 1.92 -5.83 -8.37
CA HIS A 12 2.46 -6.59 -9.50
C HIS A 12 3.92 -6.97 -9.31
N HIS A 13 4.75 -6.06 -8.76
CA HIS A 13 6.17 -6.35 -8.50
C HIS A 13 6.36 -7.43 -7.43
N ILE A 14 5.43 -7.53 -6.48
CA ILE A 14 5.40 -8.61 -5.49
C ILE A 14 5.21 -9.95 -6.19
N SER A 15 4.26 -10.03 -7.12
CA SER A 15 3.99 -11.27 -7.86
C SER A 15 5.09 -11.64 -8.85
N LEU A 16 5.70 -10.65 -9.51
CA LEU A 16 6.88 -10.88 -10.35
C LEU A 16 8.05 -11.46 -9.53
N THR A 17 8.30 -10.90 -8.34
CA THR A 17 9.36 -11.38 -7.43
C THR A 17 9.08 -12.82 -7.01
N LEU A 18 7.84 -13.12 -6.66
CA LEU A 18 7.41 -14.46 -6.27
C LEU A 18 7.48 -15.46 -7.44
N ALA A 19 7.04 -15.07 -8.63
CA ALA A 19 7.11 -15.87 -9.85
C ALA A 19 8.57 -16.23 -10.18
N GLY A 20 9.47 -15.25 -10.14
CA GLY A 20 10.90 -15.45 -10.35
C GLY A 20 11.54 -16.36 -9.30
N ASN A 21 11.21 -16.17 -8.03
CA ASN A 21 11.70 -16.99 -6.92
C ASN A 21 11.26 -18.46 -7.05
N ARG A 22 9.99 -18.71 -7.37
CA ARG A 22 9.40 -20.06 -7.42
C ARG A 22 9.47 -20.73 -8.79
N ARG A 23 9.87 -20.00 -9.83
CA ARG A 23 9.88 -20.45 -11.23
C ARG A 23 8.51 -20.92 -11.72
N ILE A 24 7.47 -20.18 -11.34
CA ILE A 24 6.07 -20.43 -11.74
C ILE A 24 5.56 -19.30 -12.64
N PRO A 25 4.53 -19.53 -13.46
CA PRO A 25 3.87 -18.47 -14.21
C PRO A 25 3.36 -17.33 -13.31
N LEU A 26 3.30 -16.11 -13.84
CA LEU A 26 2.86 -14.93 -13.08
C LEU A 26 1.44 -15.08 -12.53
N GLU A 27 0.53 -15.66 -13.30
CA GLU A 27 -0.86 -15.91 -12.89
C GLU A 27 -0.92 -16.82 -11.65
N GLU A 28 -0.09 -17.88 -11.64
CA GLU A 28 0.03 -18.79 -10.50
C GLU A 28 0.64 -18.08 -9.28
N ALA A 29 1.63 -17.22 -9.49
CA ALA A 29 2.20 -16.40 -8.42
C ALA A 29 1.19 -15.39 -7.83
N GLU A 30 0.33 -14.77 -8.64
CA GLU A 30 -0.74 -13.88 -8.17
C GLU A 30 -1.74 -14.63 -7.28
N GLN A 31 -2.13 -15.84 -7.66
CA GLN A 31 -3.00 -16.70 -6.85
C GLN A 31 -2.30 -17.13 -5.55
N TYR A 32 -1.05 -17.58 -5.67
CA TYR A 32 -0.25 -18.01 -4.52
C TYR A 32 -0.06 -16.89 -3.50
N LYS A 33 0.20 -15.66 -3.97
CA LYS A 33 0.34 -14.46 -3.14
C LYS A 33 -0.88 -14.23 -2.24
N ARG A 34 -2.09 -14.46 -2.77
CA ARG A 34 -3.35 -14.20 -2.05
C ARG A 34 -3.61 -15.21 -0.94
N SER A 35 -3.26 -16.49 -1.17
CA SER A 35 -3.55 -17.57 -0.22
C SER A 35 -2.43 -17.85 0.78
N ASN A 36 -1.19 -17.40 0.52
CA ASN A 36 -0.01 -17.76 1.31
C ASN A 36 0.72 -16.54 1.87
N ALA A 37 -0.03 -15.49 2.23
CA ALA A 37 0.53 -14.18 2.56
C ALA A 37 1.64 -14.23 3.64
N GLN A 38 1.49 -15.01 4.71
CA GLN A 38 2.55 -15.11 5.73
C GLN A 38 3.82 -15.81 5.21
N GLU A 39 3.67 -16.88 4.44
CA GLU A 39 4.79 -17.70 3.94
C GLU A 39 5.67 -16.93 2.95
N ILE A 40 5.06 -16.10 2.10
CA ILE A 40 5.81 -15.38 1.05
C ILE A 40 6.66 -14.23 1.60
N TRP A 41 6.45 -13.81 2.86
CA TRP A 41 7.07 -12.60 3.40
C TRP A 41 8.58 -12.52 3.20
N PRO A 42 9.39 -13.55 3.50
CA PRO A 42 10.85 -13.49 3.31
C PRO A 42 11.27 -13.22 1.86
N VAL A 43 10.46 -13.67 0.89
CA VAL A 43 10.71 -13.51 -0.54
C VAL A 43 10.32 -12.11 -1.01
N VAL A 44 9.19 -11.58 -0.52
CA VAL A 44 8.61 -10.33 -1.02
C VAL A 44 9.00 -9.10 -0.21
N LYS A 45 9.55 -9.28 1.00
CA LYS A 45 10.03 -8.20 1.87
C LYS A 45 10.91 -7.16 1.15
N PRO A 46 11.88 -7.54 0.30
CA PRO A 46 12.72 -6.55 -0.39
C PRO A 46 11.94 -5.58 -1.29
N VAL A 47 10.80 -6.02 -1.83
CA VAL A 47 9.91 -5.16 -2.62
C VAL A 47 9.27 -4.08 -1.74
N TYR A 48 8.85 -4.44 -0.53
CA TYR A 48 8.30 -3.50 0.44
C TYR A 48 9.36 -2.57 1.03
N GLU A 49 10.59 -3.04 1.25
CA GLU A 49 11.71 -2.19 1.65
C GLU A 49 11.98 -1.10 0.60
N LYS A 50 11.98 -1.47 -0.69
CA LYS A 50 12.06 -0.51 -1.80
C LYS A 50 10.93 0.51 -1.76
N MET A 51 9.69 0.06 -1.54
CA MET A 51 8.52 0.96 -1.45
C MET A 51 8.65 1.95 -0.29
N ALA A 52 9.09 1.47 0.88
CA ALA A 52 9.30 2.34 2.03
C ALA A 52 10.41 3.37 1.75
N GLU A 53 11.47 3.00 1.03
CA GLU A 53 12.51 3.94 0.64
C GLU A 53 12.05 4.97 -0.41
N ILE A 54 11.14 4.59 -1.30
CA ILE A 54 10.48 5.54 -2.20
C ILE A 54 9.67 6.55 -1.39
N VAL A 55 8.86 6.09 -0.43
CA VAL A 55 8.07 6.97 0.45
C VAL A 55 8.97 7.92 1.23
N ALA A 56 10.08 7.43 1.79
CA ALA A 56 11.02 8.24 2.55
C ALA A 56 11.55 9.44 1.76
N ARG A 57 11.94 9.23 0.50
CA ARG A 57 12.38 10.31 -0.41
C ARG A 57 11.29 11.33 -0.70
N HIS A 58 10.03 10.89 -0.78
CA HIS A 58 8.91 11.78 -1.09
C HIS A 58 8.47 12.64 0.10
N ILE A 59 8.72 12.20 1.35
CA ILE A 59 8.28 12.92 2.55
C ILE A 59 9.40 13.70 3.25
N GLU A 60 10.63 13.60 2.76
CA GLU A 60 11.79 14.28 3.33
C GLU A 60 11.57 15.80 3.44
N GLY A 61 11.83 16.35 4.63
CA GLY A 61 11.69 17.78 4.90
C GLY A 61 10.24 18.31 4.97
N GLN A 62 9.22 17.47 4.81
CA GLN A 62 7.82 17.92 4.78
C GLN A 62 7.14 18.02 6.16
N GLY A 63 7.83 17.62 7.24
CA GLY A 63 7.29 17.72 8.61
C GLY A 63 6.02 16.87 8.83
N ILE A 64 5.95 15.70 8.19
CA ILE A 64 4.82 14.77 8.30
C ILE A 64 4.82 14.11 9.69
N ALA A 65 3.64 13.94 10.29
CA ALA A 65 3.46 13.22 11.56
C ALA A 65 2.74 11.86 11.39
N ASP A 66 1.83 11.77 10.42
CA ASP A 66 0.98 10.59 10.19
C ASP A 66 1.25 9.97 8.82
N LEU A 67 1.36 8.64 8.78
CA LEU A 67 1.48 7.87 7.54
C LEU A 67 0.34 6.85 7.46
N TRP A 68 -0.58 7.05 6.52
CA TRP A 68 -1.71 6.17 6.27
C TRP A 68 -1.44 5.24 5.09
N LEU A 69 -1.40 3.93 5.35
CA LEU A 69 -1.17 2.91 4.34
C LEU A 69 -2.51 2.43 3.76
N ALA A 70 -2.71 2.67 2.46
CA ALA A 70 -3.92 2.29 1.73
C ALA A 70 -3.65 1.28 0.61
N GLY A 71 -4.69 0.59 0.14
CA GLY A 71 -4.64 -0.34 -0.98
C GLY A 71 -4.37 -1.79 -0.58
N GLY A 72 -4.67 -2.73 -1.49
CA GLY A 72 -4.62 -4.17 -1.22
C GLY A 72 -3.20 -4.70 -0.94
N SER A 73 -2.17 -4.13 -1.57
CA SER A 73 -0.78 -4.53 -1.33
C SER A 73 -0.33 -4.31 0.12
N CYS A 74 -0.92 -3.33 0.81
CA CYS A 74 -0.62 -3.02 2.21
C CYS A 74 -1.19 -4.06 3.19
N MET A 75 -2.11 -4.93 2.74
CA MET A 75 -2.71 -5.98 3.58
C MET A 75 -1.79 -7.19 3.79
N GLN A 76 -0.60 -7.19 3.19
CA GLN A 76 0.40 -8.24 3.37
C GLN A 76 0.91 -8.25 4.83
N PRO A 77 0.86 -9.40 5.53
CA PRO A 77 1.44 -9.53 6.87
C PRO A 77 2.92 -9.13 6.87
N GLY A 78 3.30 -8.32 7.86
CA GLY A 78 4.66 -7.78 8.01
C GLY A 78 4.84 -6.34 7.51
N VAL A 79 3.96 -5.83 6.65
CA VAL A 79 4.05 -4.46 6.10
C VAL A 79 4.01 -3.41 7.19
N GLU A 80 3.06 -3.50 8.11
CA GLU A 80 2.91 -2.51 9.19
C GLU A 80 4.18 -2.41 10.04
N ALA A 81 4.76 -3.55 10.43
CA ALA A 81 5.99 -3.61 11.20
C ALA A 81 7.18 -3.04 10.41
N LEU A 82 7.30 -3.37 9.12
CA LEU A 82 8.34 -2.84 8.24
C LEU A 82 8.28 -1.31 8.14
N PHE A 83 7.08 -0.76 7.94
CA PHE A 83 6.90 0.70 7.84
C PHE A 83 7.13 1.39 9.18
N ARG A 84 6.63 0.84 10.30
CA ARG A 84 6.94 1.37 11.65
C ARG A 84 8.45 1.38 11.94
N GLN A 85 9.16 0.33 11.52
CA GLN A 85 10.62 0.27 11.67
C GLN A 85 11.33 1.31 10.81
N ARG A 86 10.86 1.53 9.56
CA ARG A 86 11.48 2.51 8.65
C ARG A 86 11.19 3.96 9.06
N PHE A 87 10.06 4.20 9.72
CA PHE A 87 9.55 5.52 10.09
C PHE A 87 9.22 5.60 11.59
N PRO A 88 10.22 5.49 12.48
CA PRO A 88 9.99 5.43 13.93
C PRO A 88 9.39 6.71 14.52
N GLU A 89 9.57 7.84 13.85
CA GLU A 89 9.02 9.14 14.27
C GLU A 89 7.59 9.40 13.76
N LEU A 90 7.07 8.56 12.86
CA LEU A 90 5.73 8.71 12.30
C LEU A 90 4.72 7.81 13.00
N GLN A 91 3.48 8.30 13.14
CA GLN A 91 2.34 7.44 13.44
C GLN A 91 1.90 6.70 12.18
N VAL A 92 2.25 5.42 12.10
CA VAL A 92 1.88 4.57 10.96
C VAL A 92 0.53 3.90 11.22
N HIS A 93 -0.44 4.20 10.36
CA HIS A 93 -1.80 3.67 10.38
C HIS A 93 -2.01 2.69 9.22
N LEU A 94 -2.33 1.43 9.55
CA LEU A 94 -2.76 0.43 8.58
C LEU A 94 -4.18 -0.05 8.93
N PRO A 95 -5.22 0.49 8.28
CA PRO A 95 -6.57 0.00 8.48
C PRO A 95 -6.73 -1.47 8.06
N GLN A 96 -7.50 -2.24 8.84
CA GLN A 96 -7.72 -3.68 8.61
C GLN A 96 -8.19 -4.01 7.17
N HIS A 97 -8.98 -3.12 6.57
CA HIS A 97 -9.48 -3.27 5.21
C HIS A 97 -8.95 -2.16 4.27
N SER A 98 -7.62 -1.97 4.24
CA SER A 98 -6.95 -0.93 3.46
C SER A 98 -7.31 -0.93 1.96
N LEU A 99 -7.70 -2.08 1.39
CA LEU A 99 -8.17 -2.20 0.00
C LEU A 99 -9.38 -1.30 -0.32
N PHE A 100 -10.25 -1.03 0.66
CA PHE A 100 -11.48 -0.27 0.43
C PHE A 100 -11.35 1.22 0.67
N MET A 101 -10.20 1.72 1.15
CA MET A 101 -10.04 3.14 1.48
C MET A 101 -10.32 4.06 0.29
N THR A 102 -9.73 3.77 -0.88
CA THR A 102 -9.94 4.59 -2.09
C THR A 102 -11.38 4.47 -2.62
N PRO A 103 -11.97 3.27 -2.79
CA PRO A 103 -13.38 3.15 -3.16
C PRO A 103 -14.34 3.88 -2.20
N LEU A 104 -14.13 3.78 -0.89
CA LEU A 104 -14.94 4.46 0.12
C LEU A 104 -14.78 5.98 0.05
N ALA A 105 -13.56 6.48 -0.14
CA ALA A 105 -13.31 7.90 -0.33
C ALA A 105 -14.05 8.43 -1.58
N ILE A 106 -14.00 7.70 -2.70
CA ILE A 106 -14.73 8.06 -3.93
C ILE A 106 -16.24 8.12 -3.66
N ALA A 107 -16.81 7.09 -3.02
CA ALA A 107 -18.23 7.04 -2.70
C ALA A 107 -18.66 8.21 -1.80
N ASN A 108 -17.87 8.52 -0.77
CA ASN A 108 -18.14 9.62 0.15
C ASN A 108 -18.02 10.99 -0.54
N SER A 109 -17.01 11.20 -1.38
CA SER A 109 -16.87 12.42 -2.19
C SER A 109 -18.04 12.60 -3.16
N GLY A 110 -18.52 11.51 -3.78
CA GLY A 110 -19.71 11.52 -4.62
C GLY A 110 -20.97 11.91 -3.85
N ARG A 111 -21.17 11.34 -2.65
CA ARG A 111 -22.30 11.67 -1.77
C ARG A 111 -22.30 13.15 -1.38
N ALA A 112 -21.16 13.69 -0.92
CA ALA A 112 -21.05 15.09 -0.52
C ALA A 112 -21.36 16.05 -1.68
N LYS A 113 -20.93 15.72 -2.90
CA LYS A 113 -21.23 16.51 -4.09
C LYS A 113 -22.72 16.47 -4.44
N ALA A 114 -23.35 15.30 -4.35
CA ALA A 114 -24.79 15.16 -4.58
C ALA A 114 -25.61 15.93 -3.52
N GLU A 115 -25.28 15.78 -2.24
CA GLU A 115 -25.97 16.48 -1.14
C GLU A 115 -25.80 18.00 -1.23
N GLY A 116 -24.63 18.50 -1.64
CA GLY A 116 -24.42 19.92 -1.91
C GLY A 116 -25.21 20.46 -3.11
N LEU A 117 -25.41 19.63 -4.15
CA LEU A 117 -26.22 19.98 -5.32
C LEU A 117 -27.74 20.01 -5.02
N TYR A 118 -28.23 19.16 -4.10
CA TYR A 118 -29.64 19.14 -3.69
C TYR A 118 -29.96 20.07 -2.51
N ALA A 119 -28.95 20.68 -1.89
CA ALA A 119 -29.09 21.73 -0.89
C ALA A 119 -29.03 23.16 -1.48
N SER A 120 -29.07 23.27 -2.82
CA SER A 120 -29.08 24.53 -3.59
C SER A 120 -30.46 24.83 -4.15
#